data_AF-A0A401TES1-F1
#
_entry.id   AF-A0A401TES1-F1
#
_cell.length_a   1.000
_cell.length_b   1.000
_cell.length_c   1.000
_cell.angle_alpha   90.00
_cell.angle_beta   90.00
_cell.angle_gamma   90.00
#
_symmetry.space_group_name_H-M   'P 1'
#
loop_
_entity.id
_entity.type
_entity.pdbx_description
1 polymer ?
#
loop_
_entity_poly.entity_id
_entity_poly.type
_entity_poly.pdbx_seq_one_letter_code
_entity_poly.pdbx_strand_id
1 'polypeptide(L)'
;LKLYKAEPSEGKVYQGPDTGTGAHTMISHIQLIWPLAFCVTGISGDITMSQSPPVLSVGLGQTATITCTASQSVSNYVSWYQQRDGQKPSLLIYAATSRFTGVSDRFTGKGSGTSFTLTISNVQNEDVADYYCFQGYSIP
;
A
#
# COMPACT_ATOMS: atom_id res chain seq x y z
N LEU A 1 -24.58 2.06 1.51
CA LEU A 1 -23.64 0.92 1.35
C LEU A 1 -22.37 1.27 2.13
N LYS A 2 -21.92 0.40 3.04
CA LYS A 2 -20.70 0.62 3.86
C LYS A 2 -19.52 -0.05 3.16
N LEU A 3 -18.54 0.73 2.75
CA LEU A 3 -17.25 0.23 2.27
C LEU A 3 -16.31 0.23 3.47
N TYR A 4 -15.85 -0.95 3.89
CA TYR A 4 -14.91 -1.07 4.98
C TYR A 4 -13.47 -0.95 4.44
N LYS A 5 -12.50 -0.85 5.34
CA LYS A 5 -11.08 -0.98 5.06
C LYS A 5 -10.58 -2.15 5.90
N ALA A 6 -9.74 -3.03 5.35
CA ALA A 6 -8.86 -3.82 6.22
C ALA A 6 -7.66 -3.00 6.69
N GLU A 7 -7.32 -3.22 7.95
CA GLU A 7 -6.11 -2.73 8.61
C GLU A 7 -4.87 -2.94 7.75
N PRO A 8 -3.84 -2.08 7.89
CA PRO A 8 -2.59 -2.27 7.18
C PRO A 8 -2.10 -3.69 7.43
N SER A 9 -2.06 -4.49 6.36
CA SER A 9 -1.50 -5.82 6.43
C SER A 9 -0.01 -5.65 6.73
N GLU A 10 0.38 -5.89 7.98
CA GLU A 10 1.73 -6.35 8.27
C GLU A 10 1.95 -7.56 7.36
N GLY A 11 2.82 -7.41 6.37
CA GLY A 11 3.11 -8.45 5.40
C GLY A 11 3.59 -9.68 6.15
N LYS A 12 2.74 -10.71 6.27
CA LYS A 12 3.19 -12.02 6.73
C LYS A 12 3.99 -12.66 5.61
N VAL A 13 5.31 -12.47 5.69
CA VAL A 13 6.30 -13.21 4.93
C VAL A 13 6.18 -14.69 5.32
N TYR A 14 6.02 -15.57 4.34
CA TYR A 14 6.23 -17.00 4.54
C TYR A 14 7.74 -17.23 4.71
N GLN A 15 8.17 -17.44 5.96
CA GLN A 15 9.55 -17.80 6.30
C GLN A 15 9.81 -19.28 6.00
N GLY A 16 10.79 -19.54 5.12
CA GLY A 16 11.47 -20.83 5.01
C GLY A 16 12.49 -21.01 6.14
N PRO A 17 12.98 -22.23 6.39
CA PRO A 17 13.57 -22.64 7.67
C PRO A 17 14.97 -22.06 7.91
N ASP A 18 15.17 -21.61 9.15
CA ASP A 18 16.42 -21.11 9.71
C ASP A 18 17.45 -22.23 9.90
N THR A 19 18.69 -21.98 9.47
CA THR A 19 19.86 -22.73 9.95
C THR A 19 20.77 -21.77 10.71
N GLY A 20 20.73 -21.85 12.04
CA GLY A 20 21.66 -21.16 12.92
C GLY A 20 22.99 -21.90 13.04
N THR A 21 24.08 -21.16 13.23
CA THR A 21 25.26 -21.61 13.99
C THR A 21 25.97 -20.39 14.54
N GLY A 22 26.15 -20.34 15.87
CA GLY A 22 26.86 -19.26 16.55
C GLY A 22 28.36 -19.55 16.72
N ALA A 23 29.11 -18.50 17.04
CA ALA A 23 30.30 -18.58 17.90
C ALA A 23 30.68 -17.17 18.38
N HIS A 24 30.72 -16.99 19.69
CA HIS A 24 31.23 -15.81 20.37
C HIS A 24 32.76 -15.78 20.30
N THR A 25 33.36 -14.62 20.06
CA THR A 25 34.73 -14.32 20.52
C THR A 25 34.84 -12.84 20.86
N MET A 26 35.11 -12.53 22.12
CA MET A 26 35.36 -11.18 22.62
C MET A 26 36.75 -10.71 22.22
N ILE A 27 36.87 -9.54 21.60
CA ILE A 27 38.15 -8.86 21.37
C ILE A 27 38.02 -7.43 21.89
N SER A 28 38.71 -7.19 23.01
CA SER A 28 38.90 -5.91 23.67
C SER A 28 40.08 -5.19 23.05
N HIS A 29 39.87 -4.06 22.37
CA HIS A 29 40.90 -3.03 22.18
C HIS A 29 40.22 -1.65 21.97
N ILE A 30 40.30 -0.82 23.00
CA ILE A 30 39.94 0.61 23.00
C ILE A 30 40.87 1.34 22.02
N GLN A 31 40.33 2.04 21.03
CA GLN A 31 41.01 3.12 20.30
C GLN A 31 40.03 4.27 20.08
N LEU A 32 40.25 5.37 20.80
CA LEU A 32 39.66 6.68 20.56
C LEU A 32 40.20 7.24 19.23
N ILE A 33 39.32 7.59 18.28
CA ILE A 33 39.42 8.72 17.31
C ILE A 33 38.09 8.77 16.54
N TRP A 34 37.28 9.82 16.75
CA TRP A 34 36.17 10.20 15.87
C TRP A 34 36.73 10.90 14.63
N PRO A 35 36.21 10.58 13.44
CA PRO A 35 35.71 11.64 12.57
C PRO A 35 34.20 11.51 12.46
N LEU A 36 33.50 12.59 12.85
CA LEU A 36 32.15 12.87 12.39
C LEU A 36 32.17 13.01 10.87
N ALA A 37 31.89 11.91 10.19
CA ALA A 37 31.20 11.85 8.91
C ALA A 37 30.94 10.36 8.62
N PHE A 38 30.24 9.69 9.53
CA PHE A 38 29.53 8.48 9.15
C PHE A 38 28.48 8.96 8.14
N CYS A 39 28.77 8.83 6.85
CA CYS A 39 27.74 8.85 5.84
C CYS A 39 26.80 7.70 6.22
N VAL A 40 25.75 8.00 6.99
CA VAL A 40 24.54 7.20 6.96
C VAL A 40 23.99 7.36 5.55
N THR A 41 24.54 6.58 4.62
CA THR A 41 23.88 6.29 3.36
C THR A 41 22.48 5.82 3.73
N GLY A 42 21.48 6.55 3.23
CA GLY A 42 20.17 6.70 3.83
C GLY A 42 19.56 5.42 4.39
N ILE A 43 18.96 5.55 5.58
CA ILE A 43 17.96 4.59 6.04
C ILE A 43 16.79 4.75 5.07
N SER A 44 16.71 3.88 4.05
CA SER A 44 15.53 3.78 3.21
C SER A 44 14.43 3.18 4.09
N GLY A 45 13.64 4.04 4.74
CA GLY A 45 12.48 3.60 5.51
C GLY A 45 11.39 3.06 4.59
N ASP A 46 10.64 2.07 5.07
CA ASP A 46 9.50 1.51 4.35
C ASP A 46 8.49 2.59 3.94
N ILE A 47 7.97 2.48 2.71
CA ILE A 47 6.91 3.36 2.23
C ILE A 47 5.59 2.91 2.83
N THR A 48 4.99 3.78 3.64
CA THR A 48 3.69 3.52 4.28
C THR A 48 2.58 4.15 3.45
N MET A 49 1.43 3.44 3.40
CA MET A 49 0.25 3.85 2.63
C MET A 49 -0.90 4.18 3.59
N SER A 50 -1.40 5.41 3.54
CA SER A 50 -2.53 5.88 4.34
C SER A 50 -3.76 6.11 3.47
N GLN A 51 -4.92 5.61 3.87
CA GLN A 51 -6.17 5.72 3.10
C GLN A 51 -7.24 6.48 3.89
N SER A 52 -8.02 7.30 3.20
CA SER A 52 -9.13 8.06 3.78
C SER A 52 -10.35 8.12 2.86
N PRO A 53 -11.58 8.05 3.41
CA PRO A 53 -11.89 7.75 4.82
C PRO A 53 -11.69 6.25 5.14
N PRO A 54 -11.55 5.86 6.42
CA PRO A 54 -11.43 4.45 6.82
C PRO A 54 -12.73 3.65 6.59
N VAL A 55 -13.88 4.31 6.65
CA VAL A 55 -15.19 3.74 6.28
C VAL A 55 -15.93 4.80 5.49
N LEU A 56 -16.48 4.41 4.35
CA LEU A 56 -17.28 5.30 3.50
C LEU A 56 -18.71 4.77 3.40
N SER A 57 -19.69 5.60 3.75
CA SER A 57 -21.11 5.31 3.53
C SER A 57 -21.61 6.15 2.36
N VAL A 58 -21.98 5.49 1.27
CA VAL A 58 -22.48 6.12 0.05
C VAL A 58 -23.79 5.47 -0.40
N GLY A 59 -24.69 6.27 -0.97
CA GLY A 59 -25.96 5.80 -1.55
C GLY A 59 -25.76 5.20 -2.94
N LEU A 60 -26.70 4.33 -3.35
CA LEU A 60 -26.74 3.83 -4.73
C LEU A 60 -26.86 5.01 -5.72
N GLY A 61 -26.19 4.90 -6.86
CA GLY A 61 -26.15 5.93 -7.89
C GLY A 61 -25.29 7.16 -7.56
N GLN A 62 -24.82 7.29 -6.32
CA GLN A 62 -23.90 8.36 -5.93
C GLN A 62 -22.45 8.05 -6.33
N THR A 63 -21.57 9.02 -6.16
CA THR A 63 -20.13 8.84 -6.41
C THR A 63 -19.40 8.61 -5.10
N ALA A 64 -18.60 7.55 -5.02
CA ALA A 64 -17.65 7.33 -3.93
C ALA A 64 -16.25 7.79 -4.36
N THR A 65 -15.50 8.39 -3.42
CA THR A 65 -14.09 8.75 -3.63
C THR A 65 -13.28 8.29 -2.42
N ILE A 66 -12.21 7.56 -2.69
CA ILE A 66 -11.25 7.06 -1.71
C ILE A 66 -9.90 7.67 -2.05
N THR A 67 -9.22 8.21 -1.04
CA THR A 67 -7.90 8.79 -1.18
C THR A 67 -6.85 7.84 -0.61
N CYS A 68 -5.66 7.88 -1.18
CA CYS A 68 -4.49 7.14 -0.71
C CYS A 68 -3.25 8.02 -0.79
N THR A 69 -2.54 8.14 0.32
CA THR A 69 -1.34 8.95 0.47
C THR A 69 -0.17 8.06 0.84
N ALA A 70 0.90 8.12 0.04
CA ALA A 70 2.18 7.48 0.33
C ALA A 70 3.07 8.42 1.15
N SER A 71 3.86 7.88 2.08
CA SER A 71 4.82 8.67 2.87
C SER A 71 5.95 9.27 2.04
N GLN A 72 6.23 8.69 0.88
CA GLN A 72 7.24 9.11 -0.08
C GLN A 72 6.70 8.96 -1.50
N SER A 73 7.33 9.63 -2.48
CA SER A 73 6.90 9.54 -3.87
C SER A 73 7.09 8.12 -4.41
N VAL A 74 6.03 7.55 -4.96
CA VAL A 74 6.03 6.23 -5.62
C VAL A 74 5.76 6.34 -7.12
N SER A 75 6.04 7.51 -7.70
CA SER A 75 5.71 7.83 -9.10
C SER A 75 4.24 7.51 -9.41
N ASN A 76 3.96 6.54 -10.28
CA ASN A 76 2.63 6.04 -10.59
C ASN A 76 2.47 4.55 -10.22
N TYR A 77 3.39 3.95 -9.45
CA TYR A 77 3.38 2.53 -9.09
C TYR A 77 2.36 2.22 -7.99
N VAL A 78 1.11 2.68 -8.15
CA VAL A 78 0.01 2.39 -7.25
C VAL A 78 -1.03 1.54 -7.96
N SER A 79 -1.52 0.52 -7.26
CA SER A 79 -2.64 -0.32 -7.70
C SER A 79 -3.78 -0.26 -6.69
N TRP A 80 -5.01 -0.34 -7.19
CA TRP A 80 -6.22 -0.39 -6.39
C TRP A 80 -6.86 -1.77 -6.50
N TYR A 81 -7.23 -2.33 -5.36
CA TYR A 81 -7.89 -3.62 -5.24
C TYR A 81 -9.26 -3.48 -4.59
N GLN A 82 -10.18 -4.35 -5.00
CA GLN A 82 -11.46 -4.58 -4.36
C GLN A 82 -11.49 -5.98 -3.76
N GLN A 83 -11.93 -6.10 -2.52
CA GLN A 83 -12.17 -7.38 -1.87
C GLN A 83 -13.60 -7.44 -1.35
N ARG A 84 -14.41 -8.31 -1.95
CA ARG A 84 -15.75 -8.61 -1.44
C ARG A 84 -15.66 -9.65 -0.33
N ASP A 85 -16.63 -9.65 0.57
CA ASP A 85 -16.70 -10.61 1.67
C ASP A 85 -16.56 -12.06 1.16
N GLY A 86 -15.60 -12.80 1.74
CA GLY A 86 -15.31 -14.19 1.38
C GLY A 86 -14.63 -14.38 0.02
N GLN A 87 -14.29 -13.31 -0.71
CA GLN A 87 -13.59 -13.37 -1.98
C GLN A 87 -12.13 -12.94 -1.85
N LYS A 88 -11.31 -13.37 -2.80
CA LYS A 88 -9.93 -12.89 -2.95
C LYS A 88 -9.90 -11.45 -3.48
N PRO A 89 -8.87 -10.66 -3.15
CA PRO A 89 -8.66 -9.34 -3.75
C PRO A 89 -8.64 -9.41 -5.29
N SER A 90 -9.34 -8.48 -5.93
CA SER A 90 -9.42 -8.32 -7.38
C SER A 90 -8.84 -6.96 -7.79
N LEU A 91 -7.98 -6.95 -8.81
CA LEU A 91 -7.35 -5.73 -9.30
C LEU A 91 -8.35 -4.86 -10.07
N LEU A 92 -8.45 -3.58 -9.70
CA LEU A 92 -9.30 -2.59 -10.36
C LEU A 92 -8.51 -1.66 -11.28
N ILE A 93 -7.50 -1.00 -10.71
CA ILE A 93 -6.66 0.00 -11.38
C ILE A 93 -5.20 -0.36 -11.09
N TYR A 94 -4.34 -0.22 -12.09
CA TYR A 94 -2.88 -0.32 -11.98
C TYR A 94 -2.22 0.94 -12.56
N ALA A 95 -0.94 1.14 -12.28
CA ALA A 95 -0.18 2.31 -12.72
C ALA A 95 -0.89 3.65 -12.42
N ALA A 96 -1.54 3.73 -11.24
CA ALA A 96 -2.37 4.82 -10.72
C ALA A 96 -3.64 5.16 -11.51
N THR A 97 -3.68 4.97 -12.83
CA THR A 97 -4.75 5.47 -13.70
C THR A 97 -5.31 4.42 -14.67
N SER A 98 -4.59 3.33 -14.92
CA SER A 98 -4.94 2.34 -15.93
C SER A 98 -5.92 1.31 -15.38
N ARG A 99 -7.10 1.21 -15.97
CA ARG A 99 -8.13 0.26 -15.54
C ARG A 99 -7.81 -1.15 -16.03
N PHE A 100 -7.94 -2.14 -15.15
CA PHE A 100 -7.75 -3.54 -15.52
C PHE A 100 -8.87 -4.02 -16.45
N THR A 101 -8.56 -4.97 -17.34
CA THR A 101 -9.52 -5.47 -18.34
C THR A 101 -10.70 -6.14 -17.65
N GLY A 102 -11.92 -5.83 -18.10
CA GLY A 102 -13.17 -6.37 -17.53
C GLY A 102 -13.71 -5.59 -16.33
N VAL A 103 -12.99 -4.60 -15.81
CA VAL A 103 -13.48 -3.71 -14.76
C VAL A 103 -14.39 -2.63 -15.37
N SER A 104 -15.52 -2.35 -14.71
CA SER A 104 -16.50 -1.36 -15.15
C SER A 104 -15.86 0.03 -15.32
N ASP A 105 -16.35 0.78 -16.31
CA ASP A 105 -15.89 2.13 -16.59
C ASP A 105 -16.18 3.17 -15.51
N ARG A 106 -17.10 2.82 -14.59
CA ARG A 106 -17.41 3.56 -13.37
C ARG A 106 -16.22 3.73 -12.44
N PHE A 107 -15.25 2.82 -12.49
CA PHE A 107 -14.02 2.90 -11.71
C PHE A 107 -12.97 3.75 -12.43
N THR A 108 -12.45 4.76 -11.75
CA THR A 108 -11.39 5.63 -12.28
C THR A 108 -10.32 5.87 -11.23
N GLY A 109 -9.06 5.78 -11.63
CA GLY A 109 -7.92 6.13 -10.78
C GLY A 109 -7.27 7.44 -11.24
N LYS A 110 -6.76 8.22 -10.29
CA LYS A 110 -5.97 9.42 -10.54
C LYS A 110 -4.83 9.53 -9.53
N GLY A 111 -3.81 10.31 -9.89
CA GLY A 111 -2.74 10.71 -8.98
C GLY A 111 -1.35 10.28 -9.44
N SER A 112 -0.37 10.80 -8.73
CA SER A 112 1.06 10.57 -8.96
C SER A 112 1.86 11.07 -7.76
N GLY A 113 3.09 10.60 -7.61
CA GLY A 113 3.97 10.97 -6.53
C GLY A 113 3.49 10.38 -5.21
N THR A 114 2.87 11.20 -4.37
CA THR A 114 2.45 10.81 -3.01
C THR A 114 0.94 10.74 -2.83
N SER A 115 0.12 11.22 -3.77
CA SER A 115 -1.33 11.34 -3.58
C SER A 115 -2.10 10.71 -4.74
N PHE A 116 -3.03 9.83 -4.38
CA PHE A 116 -3.78 8.99 -5.28
C PHE A 116 -5.25 8.96 -4.89
N THR A 117 -6.13 8.78 -5.87
CA THR A 117 -7.56 8.70 -5.66
C THR A 117 -8.17 7.59 -6.50
N LEU A 118 -9.13 6.88 -5.92
CA LEU A 118 -10.05 5.99 -6.60
C LEU A 118 -11.44 6.61 -6.54
N THR A 119 -12.07 6.78 -7.70
CA THR A 119 -13.44 7.25 -7.81
C THR A 119 -14.30 6.15 -8.43
N ILE A 120 -15.44 5.90 -7.80
CA ILE A 120 -16.47 4.97 -8.27
C ILE A 120 -17.72 5.81 -8.54
N SER A 121 -18.03 6.04 -9.81
CA SER A 121 -19.25 6.75 -10.19
C SER A 121 -20.45 5.80 -10.16
N ASN A 122 -21.66 6.34 -9.96
CA ASN A 122 -22.92 5.57 -10.03
C ASN A 122 -22.88 4.25 -9.22
N VAL A 123 -22.53 4.32 -7.93
CA VAL A 123 -22.31 3.15 -7.05
C VAL A 123 -23.46 2.15 -7.08
N GLN A 124 -23.13 0.86 -7.14
CA GLN A 124 -24.05 -0.27 -7.22
C GLN A 124 -23.90 -1.21 -6.02
N ASN A 125 -24.79 -2.19 -5.88
CA ASN A 125 -24.80 -3.09 -4.72
C ASN A 125 -23.54 -3.97 -4.66
N GLU A 126 -23.04 -4.37 -5.82
CA GLU A 126 -21.82 -5.16 -5.98
C GLU A 126 -20.52 -4.40 -5.67
N ASP A 127 -20.61 -3.08 -5.46
CA ASP A 127 -19.47 -2.25 -5.08
C ASP A 127 -19.24 -2.27 -3.56
N VAL A 128 -20.10 -2.92 -2.77
CA VAL A 128 -19.87 -3.17 -1.34
C VAL A 128 -18.69 -4.12 -1.19
N ALA A 129 -17.59 -3.58 -0.69
CA ALA A 129 -16.34 -4.28 -0.57
C ALA A 129 -15.37 -3.47 0.31
N ASP A 130 -14.29 -4.12 0.70
CA ASP A 130 -13.07 -3.45 1.12
C ASP A 130 -12.25 -2.99 -0.08
N TYR A 131 -11.60 -1.84 0.05
CA TYR A 131 -10.74 -1.26 -0.99
C TYR A 131 -9.36 -0.94 -0.47
N TYR A 132 -8.33 -1.34 -1.23
CA TYR A 132 -6.93 -1.18 -0.84
C TYR A 132 -6.13 -0.48 -1.93
N CYS A 133 -5.27 0.44 -1.54
CA CYS A 133 -4.17 0.89 -2.39
C CYS A 133 -2.87 0.21 -1.97
N PHE A 134 -2.06 -0.17 -2.95
CA PHE A 134 -0.76 -0.78 -2.72
C PHE A 134 0.28 -0.12 -3.63
N GLN A 135 1.47 0.16 -3.09
CA GLN A 135 2.59 0.68 -3.86
C GLN A 135 3.52 -0.45 -4.29
N GLY A 136 4.01 -0.41 -5.54
CA GLY A 136 5.00 -1.34 -6.08
C GLY A 136 6.31 -0.67 -6.47
N TYR A 137 6.60 0.51 -5.93
CA TYR A 137 7.81 1.28 -6.25
C TYR A 137 9.03 0.75 -5.50
N SER A 138 8.86 0.46 -4.21
CA SER A 138 9.88 -0.17 -3.37
C SER A 138 9.34 -1.49 -2.83
N ILE A 139 10.10 -2.57 -3.01
CA ILE A 139 9.84 -3.84 -2.34
C ILE A 139 10.72 -3.83 -1.08
N PRO A 140 10.16 -4.10 0.12
CA PRO A 140 10.93 -4.23 1.35
C PRO A 140 12.02 -5.31 1.25
#